data_AF-A0A1G2YSN6-F1
#
_entry.id   AF-A0A1G2YSN6-F1
#
_cell.length_a   1.000
_cell.length_b   1.000
_cell.length_c   1.000
_cell.angle_alpha   90.00
_cell.angle_beta   90.00
_cell.angle_gamma   90.00
#
_symmetry.space_group_name_H-M   'P 1'
#
loop_
_entity.id
_entity.type
_entity.pdbx_description
1 polymer ?
#
loop_
_entity_poly.entity_id
_entity_poly.type
_entity_poly.pdbx_seq_one_letter_code
_entity_poly.pdbx_strand_id
1 'polypeptide(L)'
;MSESCKQILKFIAKLSITAVLLYWVFRQINYTEFSQALETAQWRYLWIVWGTTILSYWLLSIKMVMIMKKQDCPASTGLLFGASAITALYSMVLPGMLDAPVKWYILKQHTGKGSNVFCSMVYNQTTILFYMGATALVALIVTNPGGNWHIPVICSAILALLIVICLLLFTPTIGPKLTNSLSHILKPLPVSFRDRGLKALEQLSLFQTAPWSFHFKMILMNFISITIFGTAIYIFAAKTVGIDVPIGVLVLQFSVIFLLGRLPIFIAELGVREVTLIGTLALYSVDASLATLMSMIIFSNRILMALIGAVYQVCWGLRRQKKKNSSDSESAGI
;
A
#
# COMPACT_ATOMS: atom_id res chain seq x y z
N MET A 1 -22.89 -24.70 9.35
CA MET A 1 -22.23 -24.17 8.14
C MET A 1 -20.72 -24.30 8.31
N SER A 2 -20.02 -24.99 7.40
CA SER A 2 -18.56 -25.21 7.51
C SER A 2 -17.79 -23.88 7.43
N GLU A 3 -16.59 -23.81 8.04
CA GLU A 3 -15.73 -22.62 7.97
C GLU A 3 -15.39 -22.24 6.52
N SER A 4 -15.21 -23.23 5.63
CA SER A 4 -15.02 -23.01 4.19
C SER A 4 -16.20 -22.29 3.54
N CYS A 5 -17.44 -22.66 3.89
CA CYS A 5 -18.64 -22.01 3.37
C CYS A 5 -18.72 -20.54 3.82
N LYS A 6 -18.38 -20.23 5.07
CA LYS A 6 -18.30 -18.83 5.56
C LYS A 6 -17.25 -18.02 4.80
N GLN A 7 -16.10 -18.61 4.50
CA GLN A 7 -15.03 -17.94 3.76
C GLN A 7 -15.43 -17.67 2.30
N ILE A 8 -16.03 -18.66 1.63
CA ILE A 8 -16.55 -18.52 0.27
C ILE A 8 -17.63 -17.43 0.22
N LEU A 9 -18.58 -17.44 1.16
CA LEU A 9 -19.63 -16.42 1.21
C LEU A 9 -19.06 -15.01 1.41
N LYS A 10 -18.07 -14.86 2.30
CA LYS A 10 -17.35 -13.58 2.48
C LYS A 10 -16.62 -13.14 1.21
N PHE A 11 -16.03 -14.06 0.47
CA PHE A 11 -15.36 -13.75 -0.79
C PHE A 11 -16.35 -13.32 -1.87
N ILE A 12 -17.46 -14.05 -2.02
CA ILE A 12 -18.55 -13.71 -2.95
C ILE A 12 -19.12 -12.33 -2.62
N ALA A 13 -19.40 -12.04 -1.34
CA ALA A 13 -19.92 -10.74 -0.94
C ALA A 13 -18.97 -9.58 -1.32
N LYS A 14 -17.65 -9.75 -1.14
CA LYS A 14 -16.65 -8.76 -1.57
C LYS A 14 -16.63 -8.60 -3.09
N LEU A 15 -16.69 -9.71 -3.83
CA LEU A 15 -16.72 -9.69 -5.29
C LEU A 15 -17.98 -8.97 -5.80
N SER A 16 -19.14 -9.21 -5.17
CA SER A 16 -20.40 -8.53 -5.47
C SER A 16 -20.30 -7.02 -5.22
N ILE A 17 -19.73 -6.60 -4.08
CA ILE A 17 -19.52 -5.16 -3.78
C ILE A 17 -18.63 -4.52 -4.84
N THR A 18 -17.50 -5.14 -5.19
CA THR A 18 -16.61 -4.64 -6.25
C THR A 18 -17.32 -4.58 -7.60
N ALA A 19 -18.10 -5.60 -7.98
CA ALA A 19 -18.85 -5.63 -9.22
C ALA A 19 -19.93 -4.53 -9.27
N VAL A 20 -20.65 -4.29 -8.18
CA VAL A 20 -21.65 -3.21 -8.07
C VAL A 20 -20.99 -1.84 -8.19
N LEU A 21 -19.86 -1.61 -7.50
CA LEU A 21 -19.12 -0.35 -7.60
C LEU A 21 -18.59 -0.10 -9.01
N LEU A 22 -18.02 -1.12 -9.65
CA LEU A 22 -17.55 -1.01 -11.04
C LEU A 22 -18.72 -0.76 -12.00
N TYR A 23 -19.82 -1.50 -11.87
CA TYR A 23 -21.02 -1.28 -12.70
C TYR A 23 -21.54 0.16 -12.54
N TRP A 24 -21.59 0.67 -11.31
CA TRP A 24 -21.98 2.06 -11.03
C TRP A 24 -21.04 3.08 -11.67
N VAL A 25 -19.73 2.84 -11.63
CA VAL A 25 -18.72 3.67 -12.30
C VAL A 25 -18.88 3.63 -13.82
N PHE A 26 -18.93 2.45 -14.43
CA PHE A 26 -19.03 2.30 -15.88
C PHE A 26 -20.33 2.88 -16.44
N ARG A 27 -21.41 2.87 -15.66
CA ARG A 27 -22.68 3.49 -16.06
C ARG A 27 -22.59 5.03 -16.17
N GLN A 28 -21.63 5.67 -15.50
CA GLN A 28 -21.42 7.12 -15.57
C GLN A 28 -20.53 7.56 -16.74
N ILE A 29 -19.92 6.60 -17.46
CA ILE A 29 -18.97 6.92 -18.51
C ILE A 29 -19.71 7.11 -19.82
N ASN A 30 -19.52 8.28 -20.44
CA ASN A 30 -19.87 8.47 -21.84
C ASN A 30 -18.79 7.79 -22.70
N TYR A 31 -19.10 6.64 -23.28
CA TYR A 31 -18.14 5.85 -24.07
C TYR A 31 -17.56 6.63 -25.26
N THR A 32 -18.31 7.57 -25.84
CA THR A 32 -17.83 8.42 -26.94
C THR A 32 -16.75 9.38 -26.44
N GLU A 33 -17.00 10.08 -25.33
CA GLU A 33 -16.00 10.95 -24.70
C GLU A 33 -14.79 10.17 -24.20
N PHE A 34 -15.00 8.97 -23.65
CA PHE A 34 -13.90 8.11 -23.21
C PHE A 34 -13.02 7.68 -24.38
N SER A 35 -13.61 7.32 -25.53
CA SER A 35 -12.84 7.01 -26.75
C SER A 35 -12.06 8.22 -27.23
N GLN A 36 -12.67 9.39 -27.25
CA GLN A 36 -12.00 10.64 -27.62
C GLN A 36 -10.87 10.99 -26.66
N ALA A 37 -11.05 10.79 -25.35
CA ALA A 37 -10.01 10.95 -24.35
C ALA A 37 -8.84 9.98 -24.57
N LEU A 38 -9.12 8.75 -25.00
CA LEU A 38 -8.09 7.75 -25.31
C LEU A 38 -7.24 8.16 -26.53
N GLU A 39 -7.87 8.72 -27.56
CA GLU A 39 -7.21 9.19 -28.78
C GLU A 39 -6.36 10.44 -28.53
N THR A 40 -6.83 11.34 -27.67
CA THR A 40 -6.15 12.60 -27.33
C THR A 40 -5.12 12.44 -26.21
N ALA A 41 -5.06 11.29 -25.55
CA ALA A 41 -4.16 11.03 -24.44
C ALA A 41 -2.69 11.12 -24.83
N GLN A 42 -1.91 11.82 -24.01
CA GLN A 42 -0.47 11.96 -24.21
C GLN A 42 0.30 10.78 -23.61
N TRP A 43 0.30 9.65 -24.34
CA TRP A 43 0.90 8.38 -23.92
C TRP A 43 2.38 8.44 -23.53
N ARG A 44 3.12 9.49 -23.93
CA ARG A 44 4.51 9.71 -23.48
C ARG A 44 4.62 9.74 -21.95
N TYR A 45 3.63 10.31 -21.25
CA TYR A 45 3.64 10.37 -19.79
C TYR A 45 3.42 9.01 -19.13
N LEU A 46 2.82 8.03 -19.83
CA LEU A 46 2.63 6.67 -19.30
C LEU A 46 3.97 6.00 -18.97
N TRP A 47 4.98 6.18 -19.82
CA TRP A 47 6.33 5.66 -19.57
C TRP A 47 6.96 6.26 -18.31
N ILE A 48 6.72 7.56 -18.06
CA ILE A 48 7.19 8.24 -16.85
C ILE A 48 6.45 7.68 -15.62
N VAL A 49 5.14 7.47 -15.72
CA VAL A 49 4.32 6.85 -14.65
C VAL A 49 4.85 5.45 -14.29
N TRP A 50 5.15 4.62 -15.29
CA TRP A 50 5.71 3.29 -15.10
C TRP A 50 7.12 3.31 -14.51
N GLY A 51 8.01 4.16 -15.04
CA GLY A 51 9.37 4.32 -14.50
C GLY A 51 9.37 4.81 -13.06
N THR A 52 8.52 5.80 -12.76
CA THR A 52 8.33 6.35 -11.40
C THR A 52 7.82 5.29 -10.43
N THR A 53 6.93 4.41 -10.88
CA THR A 53 6.43 3.26 -10.09
C THR A 53 7.54 2.27 -9.75
N ILE A 54 8.34 1.86 -10.74
CA ILE A 54 9.44 0.91 -10.51
C ILE A 54 10.44 1.50 -9.52
N LEU A 55 10.81 2.78 -9.68
CA LEU A 55 11.71 3.49 -8.77
C LEU A 55 11.13 3.59 -7.35
N SER A 56 9.85 3.91 -7.21
CA SER A 56 9.18 3.94 -5.91
C SER A 56 9.24 2.57 -5.20
N TYR A 57 8.93 1.48 -5.92
CA TYR A 57 9.03 0.11 -5.38
C TYR A 57 10.47 -0.27 -5.00
N TRP A 58 11.46 0.20 -5.75
CA TRP A 58 12.88 0.00 -5.41
C TRP A 58 13.27 0.73 -4.12
N LEU A 59 12.89 2.01 -3.97
CA LEU A 59 13.14 2.79 -2.75
C LEU A 59 12.44 2.19 -1.52
N LEU A 60 11.19 1.73 -1.68
CA LEU A 60 10.47 1.02 -0.62
C LEU A 60 11.17 -0.28 -0.22
N SER A 61 11.84 -0.95 -1.17
CA SER A 61 12.65 -2.14 -0.90
C SER A 61 13.92 -1.79 -0.13
N ILE A 62 14.63 -0.71 -0.49
CA ILE A 62 15.79 -0.21 0.26
C ILE A 62 15.39 0.15 1.70
N LYS A 63 14.27 0.85 1.88
CA LYS A 63 13.73 1.17 3.21
C LYS A 63 13.49 -0.11 4.01
N MET A 64 12.88 -1.12 3.41
CA MET A 64 12.65 -2.41 4.07
C MET A 64 13.95 -3.15 4.42
N VAL A 65 14.99 -3.08 3.58
CA VAL A 65 16.33 -3.63 3.91
C VAL A 65 16.83 -2.99 5.21
N MET A 66 16.70 -1.68 5.37
CA MET A 66 17.17 -0.99 6.56
C MET A 66 16.40 -1.40 7.82
N ILE A 67 15.08 -1.58 7.70
CA ILE A 67 14.25 -2.08 8.80
C ILE A 67 14.66 -3.51 9.19
N MET A 68 14.83 -4.38 8.20
CA MET A 68 15.21 -5.78 8.44
C MET A 68 16.63 -5.92 9.01
N LYS A 69 17.57 -5.06 8.59
CA LYS A 69 18.93 -5.00 9.19
C LYS A 69 18.88 -4.67 10.69
N LYS A 70 17.94 -3.83 11.13
CA LYS A 70 17.78 -3.51 12.56
C LYS A 70 17.28 -4.70 13.38
N GLN A 71 16.62 -5.66 12.73
CA GLN A 71 16.10 -6.90 13.32
C GLN A 71 17.02 -8.10 13.06
N ASP A 72 18.31 -7.87 12.78
CA ASP A 72 19.30 -8.90 12.47
C ASP A 72 18.82 -9.89 11.39
N CYS A 73 18.06 -9.40 10.40
CA CYS A 73 17.49 -10.21 9.34
C CYS A 73 17.93 -9.68 7.97
N PRO A 74 19.23 -9.73 7.63
CA PRO A 74 19.71 -9.13 6.39
C PRO A 74 19.04 -9.79 5.17
N ALA A 75 18.46 -8.96 4.31
CA ALA A 75 17.92 -9.35 3.02
C ALA A 75 18.48 -8.40 1.95
N SER A 76 18.71 -8.92 0.75
CA SER A 76 19.15 -8.09 -0.37
C SER A 76 18.00 -7.24 -0.91
N THR A 77 18.31 -6.06 -1.46
CA THR A 77 17.31 -5.18 -2.07
C THR A 77 16.57 -5.88 -3.21
N GLY A 78 17.28 -6.67 -4.03
CA GLY A 78 16.69 -7.42 -5.14
C GLY A 78 15.70 -8.50 -4.66
N LEU A 79 15.98 -9.19 -3.56
CA LEU A 79 15.04 -10.13 -2.94
C LEU A 79 13.77 -9.40 -2.48
N LEU A 80 13.92 -8.25 -1.83
CA LEU A 80 12.79 -7.46 -1.34
C LEU A 80 11.96 -6.82 -2.45
N PHE A 81 12.61 -6.36 -3.52
CA PHE A 81 11.95 -5.86 -4.71
C PHE A 81 11.17 -6.98 -5.40
N GLY A 82 11.82 -8.13 -5.67
CA GLY A 82 11.16 -9.30 -6.26
C GLY A 82 9.99 -9.80 -5.41
N ALA A 83 10.15 -9.87 -4.08
CA ALA A 83 9.07 -10.25 -3.18
C ALA A 83 7.91 -9.24 -3.21
N SER A 84 8.19 -7.94 -3.35
CA SER A 84 7.16 -6.89 -3.47
C SER A 84 6.44 -6.95 -4.82
N ALA A 85 7.16 -7.22 -5.92
CA ALA A 85 6.57 -7.40 -7.24
C ALA A 85 5.69 -8.65 -7.31
N ILE A 86 6.15 -9.78 -6.76
CA ILE A 86 5.33 -10.99 -6.62
C ILE A 86 4.10 -10.70 -5.76
N THR A 87 4.26 -9.96 -4.67
CA THR A 87 3.12 -9.54 -3.84
C THR A 87 2.11 -8.70 -4.63
N ALA A 88 2.56 -7.83 -5.53
CA ALA A 88 1.69 -7.09 -6.44
C ALA A 88 0.90 -8.04 -7.37
N LEU A 89 1.54 -9.09 -7.90
CA LEU A 89 0.85 -10.13 -8.68
C LEU A 89 -0.30 -10.78 -7.88
N TYR A 90 -0.03 -11.23 -6.66
CA TYR A 90 -1.09 -11.84 -5.83
C TYR A 90 -2.15 -10.82 -5.40
N SER A 91 -1.79 -9.55 -5.22
CA SER A 91 -2.75 -8.49 -4.86
C SER A 91 -3.79 -8.19 -5.95
N MET A 92 -3.57 -8.66 -7.18
CA MET A 92 -4.58 -8.60 -8.24
C MET A 92 -5.79 -9.49 -7.94
N VAL A 93 -5.60 -10.52 -7.12
CA VAL A 93 -6.65 -11.50 -6.76
C VAL A 93 -7.03 -11.39 -5.28
N LEU A 94 -6.06 -11.10 -4.42
CA LEU A 94 -6.27 -11.04 -2.97
C LEU A 94 -6.80 -9.67 -2.53
N PRO A 95 -7.84 -9.62 -1.67
CA PRO A 95 -8.36 -8.35 -1.16
C PRO A 95 -7.50 -7.72 -0.06
N GLY A 96 -7.31 -6.40 -0.14
CA GLY A 96 -6.68 -5.54 0.86
C GLY A 96 -5.30 -6.01 1.35
N MET A 97 -5.08 -5.95 2.66
CA MET A 97 -3.80 -6.30 3.32
C MET A 97 -3.42 -7.80 3.30
N LEU A 98 -4.16 -8.64 2.57
CA LEU A 98 -3.82 -10.06 2.41
C LEU A 98 -2.61 -10.28 1.48
N ASP A 99 -2.08 -9.21 0.90
CA ASP A 99 -0.82 -9.17 0.16
C ASP A 99 0.40 -9.35 1.10
N ALA A 100 0.34 -8.81 2.33
CA ALA A 100 1.43 -8.87 3.30
C ALA A 100 1.86 -10.32 3.67
N PRO A 101 0.95 -11.30 3.90
CA PRO A 101 1.31 -12.70 4.09
C PRO A 101 2.17 -13.30 2.98
N VAL A 102 1.96 -12.92 1.71
CA VAL A 102 2.74 -13.44 0.57
C VAL A 102 4.20 -12.98 0.68
N LYS A 103 4.41 -11.67 0.85
CA LYS A 103 5.75 -11.10 1.06
C LYS A 103 6.43 -11.72 2.28
N TRP A 104 5.69 -11.87 3.38
CA TRP A 104 6.20 -12.48 4.60
C TRP A 104 6.64 -13.93 4.36
N TYR A 105 5.82 -14.73 3.68
CA TYR A 105 6.13 -16.14 3.39
C TYR A 105 7.41 -16.28 2.55
N ILE A 106 7.53 -15.48 1.48
CA ILE A 106 8.73 -15.46 0.63
C ILE A 106 9.96 -15.11 1.46
N LEU A 107 9.90 -14.01 2.23
CA LEU A 107 11.04 -13.55 3.03
C LEU A 107 11.39 -14.54 4.14
N LYS A 108 10.39 -15.11 4.82
CA LYS A 108 10.58 -16.17 5.82
C LYS A 108 11.33 -17.36 5.24
N GLN A 109 10.96 -17.81 4.04
CA GLN A 109 11.61 -18.94 3.39
C GLN A 109 13.08 -18.64 3.05
N HIS A 110 13.40 -17.39 2.70
CA HIS A 110 14.75 -16.99 2.32
C HIS A 110 15.65 -16.64 3.52
N THR A 111 15.10 -16.12 4.62
CA THR A 111 15.90 -15.67 5.77
C THR A 111 15.91 -16.64 6.93
N GLY A 112 14.94 -17.57 7.00
CA GLY A 112 14.73 -18.45 8.16
C GLY A 112 14.19 -17.72 9.41
N LYS A 113 14.17 -16.39 9.44
CA LYS A 113 13.82 -15.56 10.60
C LYS A 113 12.39 -15.01 10.49
N GLY A 114 11.40 -15.92 10.45
CA GLY A 114 9.99 -15.56 10.20
C GLY A 114 9.40 -14.52 11.16
N SER A 115 9.76 -14.55 12.45
CA SER A 115 9.29 -13.56 13.44
C SER A 115 9.85 -12.17 13.16
N ASN A 116 11.16 -12.06 12.92
CA ASN A 116 11.86 -10.79 12.65
C ASN A 116 11.38 -10.14 11.35
N VAL A 117 11.09 -10.96 10.32
CA VAL A 117 10.45 -10.49 9.08
C VAL A 117 9.06 -9.94 9.37
N PHE A 118 8.24 -10.67 10.12
CA PHE A 118 6.89 -10.22 10.49
C PHE A 118 6.94 -8.90 11.26
N CYS A 119 7.83 -8.81 12.25
CA CYS A 119 8.10 -7.60 13.03
C CYS A 119 8.43 -6.39 12.14
N SER A 120 9.40 -6.58 11.24
CA SER A 120 9.81 -5.56 10.28
C SER A 120 8.65 -5.11 9.39
N MET A 121 7.78 -6.04 8.98
CA MET A 121 6.62 -5.75 8.15
C MET A 121 5.54 -4.97 8.91
N VAL A 122 5.25 -5.36 10.16
CA VAL A 122 4.30 -4.64 11.02
C VAL A 122 4.76 -3.20 11.25
N TYR A 123 6.04 -3.01 11.60
CA TYR A 123 6.61 -1.67 11.74
C TYR A 123 6.53 -0.87 10.44
N ASN A 124 6.90 -1.46 9.31
CA ASN A 124 6.83 -0.80 8.01
C ASN A 124 5.39 -0.38 7.66
N GLN A 125 4.40 -1.25 7.84
CA GLN A 125 3.01 -0.92 7.53
C GLN A 125 2.45 0.15 8.47
N THR A 126 2.77 0.05 9.77
CA THR A 126 2.34 1.02 10.77
C THR A 126 2.88 2.41 10.45
N THR A 127 4.19 2.52 10.17
CA THR A 127 4.82 3.81 9.80
C THR A 127 4.27 4.39 8.50
N ILE A 128 3.97 3.55 7.50
CA ILE A 128 3.33 4.02 6.26
C ILE A 128 1.89 4.50 6.53
N LEU A 129 1.11 3.78 7.33
CA LEU A 129 -0.27 4.17 7.66
C LEU A 129 -0.33 5.50 8.39
N PHE A 130 0.51 5.70 9.42
CA PHE A 130 0.62 6.99 10.11
C PHE A 130 1.04 8.11 9.16
N TYR A 131 2.02 7.83 8.32
CA TYR A 131 2.51 8.80 7.35
C TYR A 131 1.43 9.22 6.34
N MET A 132 0.70 8.25 5.77
CA MET A 132 -0.37 8.53 4.82
C MET A 132 -1.59 9.21 5.45
N GLY A 133 -1.92 8.85 6.69
CA GLY A 133 -2.94 9.56 7.46
C GLY A 133 -2.57 11.03 7.66
N ALA A 134 -1.32 11.30 8.05
CA ALA A 134 -0.83 12.68 8.20
C ALA A 134 -0.85 13.43 6.86
N THR A 135 -0.37 12.83 5.78
CA THR A 135 -0.36 13.44 4.44
C THR A 135 -1.78 13.74 3.95
N ALA A 136 -2.75 12.85 4.17
CA ALA A 136 -4.15 13.09 3.82
C ALA A 136 -4.73 14.29 4.59
N LEU A 137 -4.47 14.39 5.89
CA LEU A 137 -4.94 15.51 6.72
C LEU A 137 -4.31 16.83 6.30
N VAL A 138 -2.99 16.86 6.05
CA VAL A 138 -2.30 18.04 5.53
C VAL A 138 -2.87 18.46 4.17
N ALA A 139 -3.11 17.50 3.28
CA ALA A 139 -3.70 17.78 1.98
C ALA A 139 -5.13 18.35 2.12
N LEU A 140 -5.96 17.85 3.04
CA LEU A 140 -7.28 18.41 3.34
C LEU A 140 -7.22 19.84 3.89
N ILE A 141 -6.27 20.12 4.80
CA ILE A 141 -6.05 21.46 5.36
C ILE A 141 -5.69 22.45 4.23
N VAL A 142 -4.77 22.05 3.34
CA VAL A 142 -4.27 22.91 2.25
C VAL A 142 -5.31 23.08 1.14
N THR A 143 -6.00 22.01 0.74
CA THR A 143 -6.99 22.07 -0.35
C THR A 143 -8.30 22.73 0.07
N ASN A 144 -8.67 22.59 1.35
CA ASN A 144 -9.91 23.12 1.94
C ASN A 144 -11.11 23.11 0.97
N PRO A 145 -11.55 21.93 0.49
CA PRO A 145 -12.50 21.84 -0.61
C PRO A 145 -13.86 22.49 -0.29
N GLY A 146 -14.21 22.62 0.99
CA GLY A 146 -15.46 23.26 1.43
C GLY A 146 -15.36 24.76 1.65
N GLY A 147 -14.18 25.39 1.51
CA GLY A 147 -13.95 26.81 1.79
C GLY A 147 -14.18 27.25 3.25
N ASN A 148 -14.61 26.34 4.13
CA ASN A 148 -15.00 26.62 5.51
C ASN A 148 -13.85 26.38 6.49
N TRP A 149 -13.72 27.22 7.51
CA TRP A 149 -12.64 27.11 8.51
C TRP A 149 -12.73 25.84 9.38
N HIS A 150 -13.90 25.22 9.50
CA HIS A 150 -14.11 24.03 10.32
C HIS A 150 -13.26 22.82 9.87
N ILE A 151 -13.14 22.58 8.55
CA ILE A 151 -12.41 21.42 8.02
C ILE A 151 -10.91 21.51 8.38
N PRO A 152 -10.20 22.64 8.09
CA PRO A 152 -8.82 22.81 8.52
C PRO A 152 -8.62 22.67 10.03
N VAL A 153 -9.50 23.23 10.86
CA VAL A 153 -9.37 23.15 12.33
C VAL A 153 -9.51 21.73 12.83
N ILE A 154 -10.56 21.00 12.39
CA ILE A 154 -10.77 19.60 12.78
C ILE A 154 -9.60 18.74 12.28
N CYS A 155 -9.18 18.90 11.02
CA CYS A 155 -8.06 18.15 10.46
C CYS A 155 -6.75 18.45 11.20
N SER A 156 -6.52 19.70 11.60
CA SER A 156 -5.33 20.11 12.38
C SER A 156 -5.34 19.48 13.78
N ALA A 157 -6.49 19.45 14.45
CA ALA A 157 -6.63 18.78 15.75
C ALA A 157 -6.38 17.27 15.65
N ILE A 158 -6.95 16.60 14.64
CA ILE A 158 -6.71 15.17 14.39
C ILE A 158 -5.24 14.92 14.03
N LEU A 159 -4.62 15.78 13.23
CA LEU A 159 -3.20 15.68 12.87
C LEU A 159 -2.31 15.82 14.10
N ALA A 160 -2.57 16.81 14.95
CA ALA A 160 -1.85 17.00 16.21
C ALA A 160 -1.97 15.75 17.10
N LEU A 161 -3.18 15.20 17.25
CA LEU A 161 -3.40 13.95 17.98
C LEU A 161 -2.63 12.78 17.37
N LEU A 162 -2.65 12.64 16.03
CA LEU A 162 -1.93 11.58 15.31
C LEU A 162 -0.42 11.68 15.53
N ILE A 163 0.15 12.88 15.47
CA ILE A 163 1.57 13.15 15.72
C ILE A 163 1.92 12.81 17.17
N VAL A 164 1.10 13.27 18.13
CA VAL A 164 1.30 12.95 19.57
C VAL A 164 1.28 11.45 19.79
N ILE A 165 0.28 10.73 19.26
CA ILE A 165 0.22 9.26 19.38
C ILE A 165 1.48 8.62 18.79
N CYS A 166 1.93 9.04 17.60
CA CYS A 166 3.13 8.51 16.97
C CYS A 166 4.38 8.75 17.83
N LEU A 167 4.56 9.97 18.35
CA LEU A 167 5.68 10.32 19.23
C LEU A 167 5.66 9.48 20.52
N LEU A 168 4.51 9.36 21.18
CA LEU A 168 4.36 8.58 22.40
C LEU A 168 4.61 7.08 22.15
N LEU A 169 4.15 6.56 21.02
CA LEU A 169 4.28 5.15 20.63
C LEU A 169 5.73 4.74 20.38
N PHE A 170 6.57 5.65 19.89
CA PHE A 170 7.99 5.41 19.60
C PHE A 170 8.95 5.99 20.65
N THR A 171 8.44 6.52 21.77
CA THR A 171 9.28 6.97 22.88
C THR A 171 9.66 5.78 23.77
N PRO A 172 10.94 5.55 24.11
CA PRO A 172 11.36 4.40 24.91
C PRO A 172 10.69 4.31 26.29
N THR A 173 10.44 5.45 26.93
CA THR A 173 9.88 5.54 28.29
C THR A 173 8.37 5.35 28.34
N ILE A 174 7.65 5.87 27.35
CA ILE A 174 6.18 5.91 27.33
C ILE A 174 5.60 4.79 26.45
N GLY A 175 6.32 4.40 25.41
CA GLY A 175 5.93 3.38 24.45
C GLY A 175 5.46 2.07 25.10
N PRO A 176 6.20 1.48 26.06
CA PRO A 176 5.78 0.26 26.75
C PRO A 176 4.50 0.43 27.57
N LYS A 177 4.29 1.61 28.18
CA LYS A 177 3.06 1.92 28.91
C LYS A 177 1.87 2.03 27.94
N LEU A 178 2.09 2.69 26.79
CA LEU A 178 1.06 2.84 25.76
C LEU A 178 0.70 1.51 25.10
N THR A 179 1.67 0.65 24.80
CA THR A 179 1.40 -0.69 24.25
C THR A 179 0.66 -1.57 25.25
N ASN A 180 0.99 -1.47 26.54
CA ASN A 180 0.21 -2.13 27.60
C ASN A 180 -1.23 -1.61 27.65
N SER A 181 -1.45 -0.29 27.63
CA SER A 181 -2.80 0.29 27.57
C SER A 181 -3.58 -0.17 26.34
N LEU A 182 -2.94 -0.18 25.16
CA LEU A 182 -3.53 -0.71 23.93
C LEU A 182 -3.87 -2.20 24.06
N SER A 183 -3.05 -2.99 24.76
CA SER A 183 -3.34 -4.40 25.03
C SER A 183 -4.65 -4.58 25.81
N HIS A 184 -4.97 -3.66 26.74
CA HIS A 184 -6.23 -3.67 27.48
C HIS A 184 -7.42 -3.34 26.58
N ILE A 185 -7.26 -2.39 25.65
CA ILE A 185 -8.29 -2.02 24.67
C ILE A 185 -8.57 -3.18 23.69
N LEU A 186 -7.58 -4.05 23.43
CA LEU A 186 -7.75 -5.24 22.58
C LEU A 186 -8.44 -6.41 23.29
N LYS A 187 -8.53 -6.44 24.63
CA LYS A 187 -9.17 -7.53 25.41
C LYS A 187 -10.62 -7.84 25.01
N PRO A 188 -11.51 -6.85 24.75
CA PRO A 188 -12.90 -7.13 24.35
C PRO A 188 -13.03 -7.65 22.91
N LEU A 189 -11.97 -7.62 22.09
CA LEU A 189 -12.04 -8.13 20.71
C LEU A 189 -12.04 -9.66 20.67
N PRO A 190 -12.60 -10.26 19.60
CA PRO A 190 -12.53 -11.71 19.41
C PRO A 190 -11.09 -12.22 19.45
N VAL A 191 -10.89 -13.42 20.00
CA VAL A 191 -9.56 -14.02 20.26
C VAL A 191 -8.62 -13.94 19.05
N SER A 192 -9.14 -14.20 17.85
CA SER A 192 -8.37 -14.14 16.61
C SER A 192 -7.80 -12.76 16.27
N PHE A 193 -8.53 -11.68 16.59
CA PHE A 193 -8.08 -10.30 16.40
C PHE A 193 -7.19 -9.85 17.55
N ARG A 194 -7.57 -10.21 18.79
CA ARG A 194 -6.80 -9.90 19.99
C ARG A 194 -5.38 -10.45 19.90
N ASP A 195 -5.21 -11.73 19.58
CA ASP A 195 -3.88 -12.35 19.54
C ASP A 195 -3.00 -11.77 18.43
N ARG A 196 -3.60 -11.39 17.29
CA ARG A 196 -2.89 -10.70 16.20
C ARG A 196 -2.48 -9.29 16.60
N GLY A 197 -3.37 -8.55 17.27
CA GLY A 197 -3.09 -7.21 17.77
C GLY A 197 -2.02 -7.20 18.84
N LEU A 198 -2.08 -8.12 19.81
CA LEU A 198 -1.05 -8.29 20.85
C LEU A 198 0.31 -8.63 20.24
N LYS A 199 0.36 -9.58 19.29
CA LYS A 199 1.60 -9.88 18.56
C LYS A 199 2.13 -8.66 17.83
N ALA A 200 1.28 -7.87 17.18
CA ALA A 200 1.69 -6.65 16.49
C ALA A 200 2.25 -5.59 17.45
N LEU A 201 1.62 -5.40 18.62
CA LEU A 201 2.10 -4.47 19.67
C LEU A 201 3.44 -4.92 20.26
N GLU A 202 3.59 -6.22 20.54
CA GLU A 202 4.83 -6.82 21.00
C GLU A 202 5.95 -6.59 19.98
N GLN A 203 5.68 -6.88 18.69
CA GLN A 203 6.64 -6.60 17.63
C GLN A 203 6.99 -5.11 17.52
N LEU A 204 6.01 -4.21 17.71
CA LEU A 204 6.27 -2.78 17.65
C LEU A 204 7.17 -2.30 18.80
N SER A 205 7.07 -2.92 19.98
CA SER A 205 7.91 -2.59 21.13
C SER A 205 9.41 -2.82 20.85
N LEU A 206 9.76 -3.77 19.97
CA LEU A 206 11.16 -3.98 19.55
C LEU A 206 11.74 -2.77 18.80
N PHE A 207 10.90 -1.94 18.19
CA PHE A 207 11.33 -0.70 17.52
C PHE A 207 11.27 0.53 18.43
N GLN A 208 10.71 0.45 19.64
CA GLN A 208 10.69 1.56 20.61
C GLN A 208 12.06 1.86 21.18
N THR A 209 12.99 0.89 21.12
CA THR A 209 14.38 1.06 21.54
C THR A 209 15.27 1.56 20.41
N ALA A 210 14.73 1.74 19.19
CA ALA A 210 15.50 2.28 18.08
C ALA A 210 15.80 3.78 18.33
N PRO A 211 16.99 4.27 17.91
CA PRO A 211 17.32 5.67 18.07
C PRO A 211 16.40 6.55 17.21
N TRP A 212 16.10 7.77 17.67
CA TRP A 212 15.25 8.71 16.93
C TRP A 212 15.71 8.96 15.47
N SER A 213 17.03 8.96 15.24
CA SER A 213 17.62 9.08 13.90
C SER A 213 17.15 7.99 12.94
N PHE A 214 16.87 6.78 13.44
CA PHE A 214 16.31 5.70 12.63
C PHE A 214 14.87 6.02 12.19
N HIS A 215 14.01 6.46 13.12
CA HIS A 215 12.62 6.83 12.81
C HIS A 215 12.56 8.01 11.84
N PHE A 216 13.37 9.05 12.08
CA PHE A 216 13.48 10.18 11.16
C PHE A 216 13.89 9.74 9.76
N LYS A 217 14.88 8.84 9.65
CA LYS A 217 15.29 8.28 8.35
C LYS A 217 14.17 7.49 7.68
N MET A 218 13.33 6.76 8.43
CA MET A 218 12.16 6.07 7.88
C MET A 218 11.08 7.05 7.38
N ILE A 219 10.84 8.14 8.12
CA ILE A 219 9.94 9.22 7.70
C ILE A 219 10.44 9.88 6.41
N LEU A 220 11.74 10.21 6.33
CA LEU A 220 12.35 10.77 5.13
C LEU A 220 12.22 9.82 3.93
N MET A 221 12.49 8.53 4.14
CA MET A 221 12.31 7.52 3.10
C MET A 221 10.84 7.41 2.65
N ASN A 222 9.88 7.51 3.57
CA ASN A 222 8.45 7.59 3.21
C ASN A 222 8.15 8.85 2.42
N PHE A 223 8.63 10.02 2.86
CA PHE A 223 8.42 11.27 2.14
C PHE A 223 8.92 11.22 0.71
N ILE A 224 10.13 10.72 0.50
CA ILE A 224 10.68 10.54 -0.85
C ILE A 224 9.86 9.50 -1.61
N SER A 225 9.84 8.24 -1.16
CA SER A 225 9.28 7.12 -1.95
C SER A 225 7.76 7.18 -2.15
N ILE A 226 7.03 7.78 -1.21
CA ILE A 226 5.57 7.79 -1.19
C ILE A 226 5.05 9.15 -1.62
N THR A 227 5.43 10.24 -0.95
CA THR A 227 4.89 11.56 -1.27
C THR A 227 5.46 12.09 -2.58
N ILE A 228 6.78 12.14 -2.77
CA ILE A 228 7.36 12.67 -4.01
C ILE A 228 6.99 11.78 -5.20
N PHE A 229 7.37 10.49 -5.16
CA PHE A 229 7.13 9.59 -6.29
C PHE A 229 5.63 9.27 -6.48
N GLY A 230 4.86 9.09 -5.41
CA GLY A 230 3.42 8.84 -5.51
C GLY A 230 2.65 10.03 -6.08
N THR A 231 2.98 11.25 -5.64
CA THR A 231 2.39 12.47 -6.23
C THR A 231 2.82 12.64 -7.68
N ALA A 232 4.09 12.37 -8.02
CA ALA A 232 4.55 12.40 -9.40
C ALA A 232 3.76 11.43 -10.30
N ILE A 233 3.48 10.21 -9.83
CA ILE A 233 2.62 9.25 -10.56
C ILE A 233 1.25 9.88 -10.87
N TYR A 234 0.61 10.51 -9.88
CA TYR A 234 -0.71 11.13 -10.08
C TYR A 234 -0.65 12.36 -10.98
N ILE A 235 0.38 13.22 -10.84
CA ILE A 235 0.59 14.38 -11.72
C ILE A 235 0.75 13.93 -13.18
N PHE A 236 1.61 12.94 -13.44
CA PHE A 236 1.83 12.47 -14.80
C PHE A 236 0.62 11.72 -15.36
N ALA A 237 -0.12 10.97 -14.53
CA ALA A 237 -1.37 10.36 -14.95
C ALA A 237 -2.44 11.40 -15.30
N ALA A 238 -2.58 12.47 -14.51
CA ALA A 238 -3.48 13.59 -14.82
C ALA A 238 -3.07 14.29 -16.13
N LYS A 239 -1.76 14.56 -16.31
CA LYS A 239 -1.23 15.14 -17.54
C LYS A 239 -1.43 14.26 -18.78
N THR A 240 -1.42 12.93 -18.64
CA THR A 240 -1.72 12.03 -19.76
C THR A 240 -3.10 12.30 -20.35
N VAL A 241 -4.08 12.67 -19.52
CA VAL A 241 -5.48 12.86 -19.93
C VAL A 241 -5.90 14.33 -19.96
N GLY A 242 -4.94 15.27 -19.83
CA GLY A 242 -5.22 16.70 -19.88
C GLY A 242 -5.98 17.26 -18.67
N ILE A 243 -5.96 16.57 -17.51
CA ILE A 243 -6.57 17.08 -16.27
C ILE A 243 -5.62 18.10 -15.63
N ASP A 244 -6.12 19.32 -15.41
CA ASP A 244 -5.43 20.39 -14.69
C ASP A 244 -6.11 20.65 -13.35
N VAL A 245 -5.56 20.08 -12.27
CA VAL A 245 -6.05 20.28 -10.90
C VAL A 245 -4.89 20.61 -9.96
N PRO A 246 -5.14 21.35 -8.87
CA PRO A 246 -4.09 21.67 -7.91
C PRO A 246 -3.40 20.42 -7.36
N ILE A 247 -2.08 20.46 -7.20
CA ILE A 247 -1.27 19.33 -6.72
C ILE A 247 -1.79 18.80 -5.37
N GLY A 248 -2.29 19.67 -4.50
CA GLY A 248 -2.88 19.27 -3.21
C GLY A 248 -4.04 18.28 -3.35
N VAL A 249 -4.85 18.39 -4.41
CA VAL A 249 -5.96 17.47 -4.71
C VAL A 249 -5.43 16.10 -5.08
N LEU A 250 -4.37 16.04 -5.88
CA LEU A 250 -3.72 14.80 -6.28
C LEU A 250 -3.05 14.10 -5.09
N VAL A 251 -2.40 14.86 -4.20
CA VAL A 251 -1.83 14.35 -2.94
C VAL A 251 -2.94 13.78 -2.04
N LEU A 252 -4.07 14.49 -1.94
CA LEU A 252 -5.23 14.04 -1.18
C LEU A 252 -5.78 12.73 -1.73
N GLN A 253 -6.03 12.65 -3.04
CA GLN A 253 -6.54 11.45 -3.71
C GLN A 253 -5.63 10.25 -3.48
N PHE A 254 -4.34 10.41 -3.76
CA PHE A 254 -3.35 9.36 -3.56
C PHE A 254 -3.36 8.82 -2.13
N SER A 255 -3.40 9.73 -1.14
CA SER A 255 -3.38 9.35 0.28
C SER A 255 -4.68 8.67 0.71
N VAL A 256 -5.83 9.19 0.29
CA VAL A 256 -7.15 8.61 0.60
C VAL A 256 -7.31 7.24 -0.06
N ILE A 257 -7.00 7.12 -1.34
CA ILE A 257 -7.08 5.85 -2.09
C ILE A 257 -6.16 4.81 -1.44
N PHE A 258 -4.95 5.20 -1.02
CA PHE A 258 -4.08 4.29 -0.28
C PHE A 258 -4.70 3.81 1.03
N LEU A 259 -5.26 4.71 1.84
CA LEU A 259 -5.86 4.35 3.13
C LEU A 259 -7.09 3.46 2.95
N LEU A 260 -7.99 3.81 2.03
CA LEU A 260 -9.17 3.01 1.72
C LEU A 260 -8.80 1.66 1.11
N GLY A 261 -7.75 1.61 0.30
CA GLY A 261 -7.25 0.38 -0.31
C GLY A 261 -6.68 -0.64 0.69
N ARG A 262 -6.28 -0.18 1.88
CA ARG A 262 -5.87 -1.06 2.98
C ARG A 262 -7.03 -1.72 3.70
N LEU A 263 -8.27 -1.27 3.49
CA LEU A 263 -9.44 -1.93 4.07
C LEU A 263 -9.62 -3.31 3.41
N PRO A 264 -9.79 -4.40 4.19
CA PRO A 264 -9.87 -5.77 3.67
C PRO A 264 -11.20 -6.07 2.95
N ILE A 265 -11.90 -5.05 2.47
CA ILE A 265 -13.20 -5.13 1.82
C ILE A 265 -13.02 -5.16 0.30
N PHE A 266 -11.96 -4.54 -0.23
CA PHE A 266 -11.80 -4.28 -1.66
C PHE A 266 -10.77 -5.21 -2.31
N ILE A 267 -11.13 -5.75 -3.48
CA ILE A 267 -10.25 -6.58 -4.31
C ILE A 267 -9.45 -5.68 -5.24
N ALA A 268 -8.11 -5.76 -5.19
CA ALA A 268 -7.20 -4.96 -6.03
C ALA A 268 -7.44 -3.43 -6.03
N GLU A 269 -8.15 -2.92 -5.02
CA GLU A 269 -8.65 -1.53 -4.93
C GLU A 269 -9.60 -1.10 -6.06
N LEU A 270 -10.10 -2.08 -6.83
CA LEU A 270 -11.07 -1.83 -7.89
C LEU A 270 -12.40 -1.34 -7.29
N GLY A 271 -12.97 -0.32 -7.92
CA GLY A 271 -14.16 0.39 -7.47
C GLY A 271 -13.81 1.57 -6.58
N VAL A 272 -13.08 1.37 -5.49
CA VAL A 272 -12.76 2.47 -4.56
C VAL A 272 -11.89 3.53 -5.21
N ARG A 273 -10.87 3.13 -5.95
CA ARG A 273 -10.00 4.07 -6.66
C ARG A 273 -10.81 4.91 -7.63
N GLU A 274 -11.63 4.25 -8.46
CA GLU A 274 -12.47 4.91 -9.46
C GLU A 274 -13.49 5.87 -8.82
N VAL A 275 -14.26 5.39 -7.83
CA VAL A 275 -15.28 6.19 -7.12
C VAL A 275 -14.63 7.39 -6.43
N THR A 276 -13.48 7.18 -5.79
CA THR A 276 -12.76 8.27 -5.10
C THR A 276 -12.23 9.28 -6.11
N LEU A 277 -11.62 8.84 -7.22
CA LEU A 277 -11.12 9.74 -8.28
C LEU A 277 -12.26 10.52 -8.92
N ILE A 278 -13.31 9.85 -9.40
CA ILE A 278 -14.45 10.51 -10.04
C ILE A 278 -15.13 11.46 -9.06
N GLY A 279 -15.44 11.01 -7.84
CA GLY A 279 -16.13 11.81 -6.85
C GLY A 279 -15.35 13.05 -6.40
N THR A 280 -14.03 12.93 -6.24
CA THR A 280 -13.19 14.08 -5.84
C THR A 280 -12.86 15.00 -7.01
N LEU A 281 -12.60 14.49 -8.20
CA LEU A 281 -12.31 15.31 -9.39
C LEU A 281 -13.57 16.02 -9.93
N ALA A 282 -14.76 15.47 -9.71
CA ALA A 282 -16.02 16.14 -10.04
C ALA A 282 -16.18 17.48 -9.29
N LEU A 283 -15.60 17.62 -8.09
CA LEU A 283 -15.57 18.90 -7.35
C LEU A 283 -14.74 19.98 -8.05
N TYR A 284 -13.90 19.57 -9.01
CA TYR A 284 -13.06 20.43 -9.83
C TYR A 284 -13.52 20.43 -11.30
N SER A 285 -14.79 20.08 -11.55
CA SER A 285 -15.42 20.06 -12.88
C SER A 285 -14.71 19.18 -13.91
N VAL A 286 -14.02 18.13 -13.45
CA VAL A 286 -13.39 17.15 -14.34
C VAL A 286 -14.41 16.10 -14.73
N ASP A 287 -14.50 15.82 -16.03
CA ASP A 287 -15.40 14.79 -16.56
C ASP A 287 -15.07 13.40 -16.03
N ALA A 288 -16.13 12.62 -15.75
CA ALA A 288 -16.01 11.25 -15.26
C ALA A 288 -15.21 10.35 -16.23
N SER A 289 -15.33 10.61 -17.54
CA SER A 289 -14.59 9.92 -18.60
C SER A 289 -13.06 10.09 -18.45
N LEU A 290 -12.59 11.32 -18.20
CA LEU A 290 -11.17 11.63 -17.98
C LEU A 290 -10.66 11.07 -16.65
N ALA A 291 -11.44 11.23 -15.58
CA ALA A 291 -11.11 10.68 -14.26
C ALA A 291 -10.99 9.14 -14.31
N THR A 292 -11.85 8.48 -15.08
CA THR A 292 -11.79 7.02 -15.27
C THR A 292 -10.54 6.61 -16.04
N LEU A 293 -10.20 7.32 -17.14
CA LEU A 293 -8.98 7.02 -17.88
C LEU A 293 -7.73 7.23 -17.04
N MET A 294 -7.69 8.28 -16.21
CA MET A 294 -6.64 8.49 -15.21
C MET A 294 -6.55 7.32 -14.22
N SER A 295 -7.69 6.81 -13.73
CA SER A 295 -7.75 5.62 -12.86
C SER A 295 -7.15 4.39 -13.54
N MET A 296 -7.46 4.17 -14.83
CA MET A 296 -6.91 3.05 -15.60
C MET A 296 -5.39 3.18 -15.79
N ILE A 297 -4.88 4.39 -16.03
CA ILE A 297 -3.45 4.66 -16.10
C ILE A 297 -2.78 4.33 -14.75
N ILE A 298 -3.36 4.76 -13.63
CA ILE A 298 -2.85 4.44 -12.30
C ILE A 298 -2.91 2.92 -12.04
N PHE A 299 -3.98 2.25 -12.48
CA PHE A 299 -4.11 0.80 -12.37
C PHE A 299 -3.06 0.04 -13.17
N SER A 300 -2.67 0.57 -14.34
CA SER A 300 -1.62 -0.05 -15.18
C SER A 300 -0.29 -0.23 -14.44
N ASN A 301 0.01 0.62 -13.45
CA ASN A 301 1.18 0.45 -12.56
C ASN A 301 1.14 -0.87 -11.79
N ARG A 302 -0.05 -1.31 -11.35
CA ARG A 302 -0.22 -2.59 -10.66
C ARG A 302 -0.02 -3.75 -11.62
N ILE A 303 -0.58 -3.64 -12.82
CA ILE A 303 -0.39 -4.63 -13.89
C ILE A 303 1.10 -4.77 -14.22
N LEU A 304 1.80 -3.65 -14.42
CA LEU A 304 3.24 -3.62 -14.65
C LEU A 304 4.01 -4.35 -13.54
N MET A 305 3.77 -3.98 -12.28
CA MET A 305 4.46 -4.62 -11.15
C MET A 305 4.09 -6.11 -10.99
N ALA A 306 2.85 -6.49 -11.31
CA ALA A 306 2.42 -7.88 -11.34
C ALA A 306 3.13 -8.68 -12.43
N LEU A 307 3.32 -8.13 -13.62
CA LEU A 307 4.09 -8.75 -14.72
C LEU A 307 5.55 -8.93 -14.32
N ILE A 308 6.17 -7.91 -13.72
CA ILE A 308 7.53 -8.03 -13.15
C ILE A 308 7.55 -9.14 -12.09
N GLY A 309 6.54 -9.20 -11.22
CA GLY A 309 6.37 -10.25 -10.22
C GLY A 309 6.30 -11.65 -10.81
N ALA A 310 5.53 -11.83 -11.89
CA ALA A 310 5.44 -13.10 -12.61
C ALA A 310 6.81 -13.56 -13.14
N VAL A 311 7.57 -12.64 -13.74
CA VAL A 311 8.94 -12.92 -14.20
C VAL A 311 9.84 -13.36 -13.03
N TYR A 312 9.80 -12.66 -11.89
CA TYR A 312 10.56 -13.07 -10.69
C TYR A 312 10.14 -14.45 -10.18
N GLN A 313 8.85 -14.75 -10.13
CA GLN A 313 8.32 -16.03 -9.66
C GLN A 313 8.79 -17.19 -10.55
N VAL A 314 8.73 -17.04 -11.88
CA VAL A 314 9.23 -18.04 -12.84
C VAL A 314 10.74 -18.23 -12.67
N CYS A 315 11.51 -17.14 -12.67
CA CYS A 315 12.96 -17.19 -12.51
C CYS A 315 13.42 -17.88 -11.21
N TRP A 316 12.73 -17.63 -10.09
CA TRP A 316 13.03 -18.29 -8.82
C TRP A 316 12.60 -19.76 -8.80
N GLY A 317 11.48 -20.10 -9.45
CA GLY A 317 11.04 -21.49 -9.61
C GLY A 317 12.07 -22.33 -10.36
N LEU A 318 12.56 -21.84 -11.50
CA LEU A 318 13.58 -22.52 -12.31
C LEU A 318 14.90 -22.71 -11.56
N ARG A 319 15.34 -21.70 -10.80
CA ARG A 319 16.57 -21.81 -9.98
C ARG A 319 16.45 -22.85 -8.87
N ARG A 320 15.27 -23.00 -8.25
CA ARG A 320 15.03 -24.02 -7.22
C ARG A 320 15.07 -25.44 -7.78
N GLN A 321 14.48 -25.65 -8.96
CA GLN A 321 14.54 -26.94 -9.64
C GLN A 321 15.97 -27.33 -10.01
N LYS A 322 16.75 -26.39 -10.57
CA LYS A 322 18.16 -26.65 -10.91
C LYS A 322 18.99 -27.07 -9.69
N LYS A 323 18.79 -26.42 -8.53
CA LYS A 323 19.49 -26.76 -7.29
C LYS A 323 19.11 -28.15 -6.76
N LYS A 324 17.86 -28.56 -6.89
CA LYS A 324 17.39 -29.88 -6.49
C LYS A 324 18.00 -30.97 -7.38
N ASN A 325 17.99 -30.77 -8.70
CA ASN A 325 18.57 -31.76 -9.62
C ASN A 325 20.08 -31.94 -9.40
N SER A 326 20.81 -30.86 -9.07
CA SER A 326 22.25 -30.97 -8.75
C SER A 326 22.54 -31.70 -7.44
N SER A 327 21.70 -31.55 -6.41
CA SER A 327 21.88 -32.28 -5.15
C SER A 327 21.56 -33.77 -5.32
N ASP A 328 20.54 -34.09 -6.11
CA ASP A 328 20.12 -35.48 -6.34
C ASP A 328 21.21 -36.23 -7.14
N SER A 329 21.84 -35.58 -8.14
CA SER A 329 22.96 -36.18 -8.90
C SER A 329 24.22 -36.42 -8.06
N GLU A 330 24.51 -35.55 -7.09
CA GLU A 330 25.65 -35.70 -6.19
C GLU A 330 25.43 -36.86 -5.19
N SER A 331 24.18 -37.07 -4.77
CA SER A 331 23.82 -38.19 -3.89
C SER A 331 23.76 -39.56 -4.56
N ALA A 332 23.56 -39.62 -5.89
CA ALA A 332 23.48 -40.88 -6.64
C ALA A 332 24.84 -41.41 -7.14
N GLY A 333 25.92 -40.61 -6.98
CA GLY A 333 27.28 -40.96 -7.41
C GLY A 333 28.17 -41.56 -6.32
N ILE A 334 27.59 -41.97 -5.18
CA ILE A 334 28.26 -42.63 -4.04
C ILE A 334 27.70 -44.04 -3.90
#